data_AF-A0A432JR48-F1
#
_entry.id   AF-A0A432JR48-F1
#
_cell.length_a   1.000
_cell.length_b   1.000
_cell.length_c   1.000
_cell.angle_alpha   90.00
_cell.angle_beta   90.00
_cell.angle_gamma   90.00
#
_symmetry.space_group_name_H-M   'P 1'
#
loop_
_entity.id
_entity.type
_entity.pdbx_description
1 polymer ?
#
loop_
_entity_poly.entity_id
_entity_poly.type
_entity_poly.pdbx_seq_one_letter_code
_entity_poly.pdbx_strand_id
1 'polypeptide(L)'
;MVIYGLLEQDLGADEIAWFRIPLALVGSTVGVAVYHGRVLRQGLRAVPAESRPKAVHITLVAHEGAGLAEALAERTGAHVSLLTRADGMAGQAWGDPALEDLVGAVRAAGQTRLLVVVAADGTFEVVPVTEG
;
A
#
# COMPACT_ATOMS: atom_id res chain seq x y z
N MET A 1 -3.93 -44.48 -1.63
CA MET A 1 -3.00 -45.29 -2.44
C MET A 1 -2.09 -44.46 -3.37
N VAL A 2 -2.02 -43.13 -3.25
CA VAL A 2 -1.12 -42.27 -4.08
C VAL A 2 0.14 -41.86 -3.30
N ILE A 3 0.01 -41.66 -1.98
CA ILE A 3 1.13 -41.31 -1.09
C ILE A 3 2.17 -42.45 -1.02
N TYR A 4 1.74 -43.71 -1.10
CA TYR A 4 2.64 -44.88 -1.04
C TYR A 4 3.49 -45.03 -2.32
N GLY A 5 2.93 -44.77 -3.51
CA GLY A 5 3.69 -44.82 -4.78
C GLY A 5 4.72 -43.69 -4.93
N LEU A 6 4.48 -42.54 -4.29
CA LEU A 6 5.45 -41.44 -4.20
C LEU A 6 6.66 -41.78 -3.29
N LEU A 7 6.46 -42.65 -2.30
CA LEU A 7 7.49 -43.11 -1.37
C LEU A 7 8.34 -44.26 -1.94
N GLU A 8 7.77 -45.09 -2.82
CA GLU A 8 8.43 -46.27 -3.38
C GLU A 8 9.19 -46.02 -4.71
N GLN A 9 9.16 -44.80 -5.27
CA GLN A 9 9.74 -44.44 -6.57
C GLN A 9 9.26 -45.26 -7.79
N ASP A 10 8.20 -46.05 -7.64
CA ASP A 10 7.65 -46.89 -8.72
C ASP A 10 6.42 -46.22 -9.36
N LEU A 11 6.64 -45.04 -9.97
CA LEU A 11 5.63 -44.35 -10.75
C LEU A 11 5.68 -44.86 -12.20
N GLY A 12 4.83 -45.83 -12.52
CA GLY A 12 4.65 -46.33 -13.87
C GLY A 12 4.21 -45.23 -14.84
N ALA A 13 4.54 -45.39 -16.13
CA ALA A 13 4.15 -44.45 -17.18
C ALA A 13 2.62 -44.18 -17.26
N ASP A 14 1.82 -45.13 -16.80
CA ASP A 14 0.35 -45.04 -16.72
C ASP A 14 -0.13 -44.18 -15.54
N GLU A 15 0.50 -44.23 -14.36
CA GLU A 15 0.19 -43.29 -13.26
C GLU A 15 0.50 -41.84 -13.64
N ILE A 16 1.62 -41.59 -14.32
CA ILE A 16 1.98 -40.25 -14.80
C ILE A 16 0.96 -39.75 -15.83
N ALA A 17 0.38 -40.65 -16.64
CA ALA A 17 -0.65 -40.30 -17.61
C ALA A 17 -1.90 -39.70 -16.96
N TRP A 18 -2.28 -40.19 -15.78
CA TRP A 18 -3.40 -39.64 -15.00
C TRP A 18 -3.13 -38.22 -14.46
N PHE A 19 -1.87 -37.88 -14.19
CA PHE A 19 -1.49 -36.55 -13.69
C PHE A 19 -1.23 -35.52 -14.78
N ARG A 20 -1.24 -35.90 -16.07
CA ARG A 20 -0.96 -34.98 -17.19
C ARG A 20 -1.85 -33.74 -17.16
N ILE A 21 -3.15 -33.92 -16.94
CA ILE A 21 -4.12 -32.81 -16.92
C ILE A 21 -3.90 -31.89 -15.70
N PRO A 22 -3.86 -32.41 -14.45
CA PRO A 22 -3.53 -31.58 -13.28
C PRO A 22 -2.18 -30.87 -13.40
N LEU A 23 -1.14 -31.56 -13.89
CA LEU A 23 0.20 -31.00 -14.03
C LEU A 23 0.25 -29.94 -15.12
N ALA A 24 -0.45 -30.12 -16.24
CA ALA A 24 -0.59 -29.11 -17.28
C ALA A 24 -1.32 -27.86 -16.75
N LEU A 25 -2.33 -28.04 -15.91
CA LEU A 25 -3.06 -26.93 -15.29
C LEU A 25 -2.17 -26.13 -14.33
N VAL A 26 -1.43 -26.82 -13.44
CA VAL A 26 -0.44 -26.19 -12.56
C VAL A 26 0.65 -25.48 -13.37
N GLY A 27 1.21 -26.15 -14.37
CA GLY A 27 2.23 -25.59 -15.26
C GLY A 27 1.74 -24.35 -16.01
N SER A 28 0.51 -24.37 -16.49
CA SER A 28 -0.13 -23.23 -17.14
C SER A 28 -0.27 -22.04 -16.18
N THR A 29 -0.82 -22.26 -14.98
CA THR A 29 -0.96 -21.19 -13.97
C THR A 29 0.39 -20.60 -13.57
N VAL A 30 1.39 -21.45 -13.32
CA VAL A 30 2.75 -21.00 -13.00
C VAL A 30 3.34 -20.22 -14.18
N GLY A 31 3.21 -20.72 -15.40
CA GLY A 31 3.69 -20.05 -16.61
C GLY A 31 3.08 -18.66 -16.80
N VAL A 32 1.75 -18.54 -16.66
CA VAL A 32 1.02 -17.26 -16.74
C VAL A 32 1.48 -16.29 -15.65
N ALA A 33 1.59 -16.76 -14.40
CA ALA A 33 2.07 -15.94 -13.29
C ALA A 33 3.50 -15.43 -13.50
N VAL A 34 4.40 -16.30 -14.00
CA VAL A 34 5.78 -15.94 -14.33
C VAL A 34 5.82 -14.92 -15.47
N TYR A 35 5.03 -15.12 -16.53
CA TYR A 35 4.94 -14.19 -17.65
C TYR A 35 4.47 -12.81 -17.19
N HIS A 36 3.34 -12.72 -16.51
CA HIS A 36 2.83 -11.44 -16.01
C HIS A 36 3.77 -10.79 -15.00
N GLY A 37 4.39 -11.57 -14.11
CA GLY A 37 5.39 -11.07 -13.18
C GLY A 37 6.65 -10.52 -13.87
N ARG A 38 7.03 -11.08 -15.02
CA ARG A 38 8.13 -10.57 -15.85
C ARG A 38 7.74 -9.29 -16.58
N VAL A 39 6.56 -9.26 -17.20
CA VAL A 39 6.03 -8.06 -17.88
C VAL A 39 5.92 -6.89 -16.91
N LEU A 40 5.35 -7.11 -15.72
CA LEU A 40 5.27 -6.09 -14.67
C LEU A 40 6.65 -5.58 -14.26
N ARG A 41 7.61 -6.50 -14.00
CA ARG A 41 8.99 -6.12 -13.65
C ARG A 41 9.69 -5.32 -14.75
N GLN A 42 9.45 -5.66 -16.02
CA GLN A 42 10.00 -4.92 -17.15
C GLN A 42 9.38 -3.53 -17.26
N GLY A 43 8.06 -3.42 -17.13
CA GLY A 43 7.35 -2.13 -17.09
C GLY A 43 7.88 -1.22 -15.98
N LEU A 44 8.02 -1.74 -14.75
CA LEU A 44 8.56 -0.99 -13.62
C LEU A 44 10.02 -0.56 -13.80
N ARG A 45 10.83 -1.35 -14.51
CA ARG A 45 12.22 -0.99 -14.85
C ARG A 45 12.29 0.12 -15.89
N ALA A 46 11.32 0.20 -16.79
CA ALA A 46 11.24 1.24 -17.81
C ALA A 46 10.81 2.60 -17.22
N VAL A 47 10.21 2.61 -16.02
CA VAL A 47 9.89 3.87 -15.31
C VAL A 47 11.17 4.42 -14.66
N PRO A 48 11.59 5.65 -15.01
CA PRO A 48 12.71 6.34 -14.36
C PRO A 48 12.52 6.36 -12.85
N ALA A 49 13.60 6.16 -12.08
CA ALA A 49 13.51 6.07 -10.61
C ALA A 49 12.89 7.34 -9.98
N GLU A 50 13.10 8.49 -10.61
CA GLU A 50 12.52 9.78 -10.26
C GLU A 50 11.03 9.93 -10.60
N SER A 51 10.51 9.12 -11.53
CA SER A 51 9.09 9.07 -11.92
C SER A 51 8.33 7.91 -11.29
N ARG A 52 9.01 7.02 -10.55
CA ARG A 52 8.32 5.98 -9.79
C ARG A 52 7.50 6.66 -8.70
N PRO A 53 6.19 6.36 -8.57
CA PRO A 53 5.40 6.89 -7.48
C PRO A 53 6.03 6.40 -6.17
N LYS A 54 6.65 7.32 -5.44
CA LYS A 54 7.01 7.05 -4.05
C LYS A 54 5.68 7.05 -3.30
N ALA A 55 5.27 5.89 -2.79
CA ALA A 55 4.10 5.82 -1.94
C ALA A 55 4.35 6.72 -0.73
N VAL A 56 3.69 7.88 -0.71
CA VAL A 56 3.70 8.76 0.43
C VAL A 56 2.66 8.23 1.41
N HIS A 57 3.10 7.88 2.61
CA HIS A 57 2.23 7.47 3.70
C HIS A 57 2.12 8.62 4.68
N ILE A 58 0.90 9.09 4.90
CA ILE A 58 0.60 10.20 5.80
C ILE A 58 -0.23 9.65 6.95
N THR A 59 0.26 9.78 8.18
CA THR A 59 -0.57 9.56 9.36
C THR A 59 -1.14 10.92 9.78
N LEU A 60 -2.45 11.09 9.64
CA LEU A 60 -3.16 12.31 10.05
C LEU A 60 -3.71 12.12 11.46
N VAL A 61 -3.35 12.99 12.39
CA VAL A 61 -3.85 13.01 13.76
C VAL A 61 -4.78 14.21 13.92
N ALA A 62 -6.09 13.96 13.99
CA ALA A 62 -7.12 15.01 14.04
C ALA A 62 -8.36 14.55 14.83
N HIS A 63 -9.21 15.47 15.30
CA HIS A 63 -10.42 15.12 16.05
C HIS A 63 -11.55 14.60 15.15
N GLU A 64 -11.89 15.32 14.07
CA GLU A 64 -12.88 14.91 13.07
C GLU A 64 -12.27 14.94 11.65
N GLY A 65 -11.15 14.26 11.46
CA GLY A 65 -10.32 14.39 10.26
C GLY A 65 -10.72 13.51 9.06
N ALA A 66 -11.89 12.88 9.03
CA ALA A 66 -12.24 11.92 7.97
C ALA A 66 -12.31 12.57 6.57
N GLY A 67 -13.05 13.67 6.45
CA GLY A 67 -13.14 14.42 5.18
C GLY A 67 -11.79 15.03 4.78
N LEU A 68 -11.02 15.51 5.76
CA LEU A 68 -9.67 16.03 5.53
C LEU A 68 -8.72 14.93 5.03
N ALA A 69 -8.79 13.71 5.60
CA ALA A 69 -7.98 12.58 5.19
C ALA A 69 -8.27 12.15 3.74
N GLU A 70 -9.55 12.10 3.38
CA GLU A 70 -10.00 11.78 2.02
C GLU A 70 -9.53 12.84 1.02
N ALA A 71 -9.78 14.12 1.32
CA ALA A 71 -9.36 15.22 0.46
C ALA A 71 -7.83 15.29 0.30
N LEU A 72 -7.09 15.02 1.38
CA LEU A 72 -5.63 14.96 1.34
C LEU A 72 -5.14 13.79 0.48
N ALA A 73 -5.75 12.62 0.61
CA ALA A 73 -5.42 11.45 -0.22
C ALA A 73 -5.67 11.72 -1.71
N GLU A 74 -6.80 12.34 -2.05
CA GLU A 74 -7.14 12.69 -3.44
C GLU A 74 -6.15 13.72 -4.03
N ARG A 75 -5.82 14.77 -3.28
CA ARG A 75 -4.94 15.85 -3.75
C ARG A 75 -3.46 15.48 -3.84
N THR A 76 -3.01 14.53 -3.03
CA THR A 76 -1.59 14.14 -2.95
C THR A 76 -1.30 12.79 -3.61
N GLY A 77 -2.33 11.96 -3.82
CA GLY A 77 -2.15 10.55 -4.19
C GLY A 77 -1.49 9.71 -3.09
N ALA A 78 -1.40 10.25 -1.88
CA ALA A 78 -0.81 9.58 -0.72
C ALA A 78 -1.79 8.59 -0.10
N HIS A 79 -1.25 7.55 0.53
CA HIS A 79 -2.03 6.76 1.47
C HIS A 79 -2.14 7.54 2.78
N VAL A 80 -3.36 7.94 3.15
CA VAL A 80 -3.61 8.64 4.42
C VAL A 80 -4.24 7.68 5.43
N SER A 81 -3.69 7.63 6.64
CA SER A 81 -4.25 6.90 7.79
C SER A 81 -4.68 7.91 8.84
N LEU A 82 -5.93 7.86 9.28
CA LEU A 82 -6.46 8.76 10.30
C LEU A 82 -6.30 8.15 11.69
N LEU A 83 -5.74 8.92 12.62
CA LEU A 83 -5.74 8.67 14.05
C LEU A 83 -6.56 9.75 14.74
N THR A 84 -7.65 9.33 15.39
CA THR A 84 -8.55 10.25 16.08
C THR A 84 -7.95 10.73 17.38
N ARG A 85 -7.93 12.04 17.59
CA ARG A 85 -7.53 12.66 18.86
C ARG A 85 -8.58 12.43 19.95
N ALA A 86 -8.12 11.94 21.11
CA ALA A 86 -8.96 11.64 22.27
C ALA A 86 -9.01 12.76 23.32
N ASP A 87 -8.22 13.83 23.15
CA ASP A 87 -8.10 14.94 24.09
C ASP A 87 -9.12 16.07 23.86
N GLY A 88 -10.06 15.88 22.94
CA GLY A 88 -11.15 16.82 22.70
C GLY A 88 -12.18 16.82 23.84
N MET A 89 -12.50 18.00 24.36
CA MET A 89 -13.61 18.18 25.29
C MET A 89 -14.94 18.29 24.53
N ALA A 90 -16.02 17.72 25.08
CA ALA A 90 -17.35 17.82 24.49
C ALA A 90 -17.77 19.31 24.32
N GLY A 91 -18.14 19.70 23.11
CA GLY A 91 -18.53 21.07 22.78
C GLY A 91 -17.39 22.03 22.46
N GLN A 92 -16.13 21.58 22.47
CA GLN A 92 -15.01 22.35 21.94
C GLN A 92 -15.08 22.38 20.41
N ALA A 93 -15.15 23.57 19.84
CA ALA A 93 -15.03 23.74 18.40
C ALA A 93 -13.58 23.49 17.98
N TRP A 94 -13.40 22.62 16.98
CA TRP A 94 -12.12 22.39 16.34
C TRP A 94 -12.09 23.16 15.02
N GLY A 95 -10.98 23.86 14.78
CA GLY A 95 -10.70 24.46 13.48
C GLY A 95 -10.25 23.40 12.48
N ASP A 96 -10.73 23.51 11.23
CA ASP A 96 -10.18 22.74 10.12
C ASP A 96 -8.98 23.47 9.51
N PRO A 97 -7.87 22.78 9.25
CA PRO A 97 -6.74 23.36 8.55
C PRO A 97 -7.10 23.66 7.09
N ALA A 98 -6.52 24.73 6.54
CA ALA A 98 -6.65 25.02 5.12
C ALA A 98 -5.98 23.91 4.29
N LEU A 99 -6.79 23.18 3.51
CA LEU A 99 -6.33 22.00 2.75
C LEU A 99 -5.16 22.32 1.81
N GLU A 100 -5.21 23.47 1.13
CA GLU A 100 -4.16 23.86 0.17
C GLU A 100 -2.82 24.11 0.87
N ASP A 101 -2.84 24.72 2.07
CA ASP A 101 -1.63 24.94 2.87
C ASP A 101 -1.05 23.61 3.37
N LEU A 102 -1.92 22.69 3.81
CA LEU A 102 -1.52 21.35 4.23
C LEU A 102 -0.91 20.54 3.09
N VAL A 103 -1.53 20.55 1.90
CA VAL A 103 -1.02 19.89 0.69
C VAL A 103 0.33 20.50 0.30
N GLY A 104 0.47 21.82 0.37
CA GLY A 104 1.72 22.54 0.13
C GLY A 104 2.83 22.08 1.08
N ALA A 105 2.53 22.01 2.38
CA ALA A 105 3.49 21.58 3.41
C ALA A 105 3.91 20.11 3.25
N VAL A 106 2.96 19.23 2.97
CA VAL A 106 3.22 17.80 2.69
C VAL A 106 4.14 17.62 1.49
N ARG A 107 3.91 18.37 0.40
CA ARG A 107 4.77 18.33 -0.80
C ARG A 107 6.15 18.91 -0.53
N ALA A 108 6.22 20.01 0.21
CA ALA A 108 7.49 20.66 0.57
C ALA A 108 8.37 19.79 1.48
N ALA A 109 7.77 18.97 2.35
CA ALA A 109 8.51 18.05 3.22
C ALA A 109 9.32 17.00 2.43
N GLY A 110 8.85 16.61 1.23
CA GLY A 110 9.62 15.78 0.29
C GLY A 110 9.94 14.35 0.76
N GLN A 111 9.32 13.87 1.84
CA GLN A 111 9.53 12.55 2.41
C GLN A 111 8.39 11.56 2.07
N THR A 112 8.69 10.27 2.14
CA THR A 112 7.73 9.19 1.85
C THR A 112 6.89 8.80 3.06
N ARG A 113 7.27 9.20 4.27
CA ARG A 113 6.49 8.99 5.49
C ARG A 113 6.39 10.30 6.26
N LEU A 114 5.16 10.70 6.55
CA LEU A 114 4.84 11.95 7.24
C LEU A 114 3.83 11.68 8.35
N LEU A 115 4.00 12.38 9.47
CA LEU A 115 3.00 12.52 10.52
C LEU A 115 2.48 13.95 10.46
N VAL A 116 1.17 14.11 10.30
CA VAL A 116 0.50 15.40 10.31
C VAL A 116 -0.33 15.47 11.58
N VAL A 117 -0.07 16.46 12.44
CA VAL A 117 -0.85 16.68 13.66
C VAL A 117 -1.62 17.97 13.53
N VAL A 118 -2.94 17.90 13.66
CA VAL A 118 -3.84 19.06 13.62
C VAL A 118 -4.22 19.46 15.04
N ALA A 119 -3.96 20.71 15.40
CA ALA A 119 -4.32 21.31 16.68
C ALA A 119 -5.78 21.76 16.72
N ALA A 120 -6.29 22.04 17.92
CA ALA A 120 -7.68 22.43 18.11
C ALA A 120 -8.06 23.76 17.44
N ASP A 121 -7.09 24.65 17.23
CA ASP A 121 -7.27 25.93 16.52
C ASP A 121 -7.17 25.80 14.99
N GLY A 122 -7.01 24.57 14.46
CA GLY A 122 -6.85 24.30 13.04
C GLY A 122 -5.44 24.53 12.51
N THR A 123 -4.48 24.91 13.37
CA THR A 123 -3.07 24.88 12.97
C THR A 123 -2.59 23.44 12.86
N PHE A 124 -1.53 23.21 12.09
CA PHE A 124 -0.99 21.87 11.88
C PHE A 124 0.53 21.85 11.83
N GLU A 125 1.10 20.69 12.15
CA GLU A 125 2.53 20.42 12.04
C GLU A 125 2.75 19.19 11.15
N VAL A 126 3.70 19.29 10.21
CA VAL A 126 4.12 18.19 9.34
C VAL A 126 5.49 17.70 9.80
N VAL A 127 5.53 16.51 10.37
CA VAL A 127 6.74 15.88 10.89
C VAL A 127 7.19 14.78 9.94
N PRO A 128 8.38 14.90 9.32
CA PRO A 128 8.93 13.81 8.52
C PRO A 128 9.39 12.65 9.41
N VAL A 129 9.01 11.43 9.05
CA VAL A 129 9.33 10.23 9.82
C VAL A 129 10.40 9.44 9.07
N THR A 130 11.60 9.36 9.64
CA THR A 130 12.66 8.48 9.11
C THR A 130 12.37 7.03 9.49
N GLU A 131 12.60 6.09 8.56
CA GLU A 131 12.69 4.68 8.91
C GLU A 131 13.94 4.48 9.79
N GLY A 132 13.75 3.93 10.99
CA GLY A 132 14.84 3.55 11.89
C GLY A 132 15.52 2.26 11.46
#